data_AF-A0A3D3UNS5-F1
#
_entry.id   AF-A0A3D3UNS5-F1
#
_cell.length_a   1.000
_cell.length_b   1.000
_cell.length_c   1.000
_cell.angle_alpha   90.00
_cell.angle_beta   90.00
_cell.angle_gamma   90.00
#
_symmetry.space_group_name_H-M   'P 1'
#
loop_
_entity.id
_entity.type
_entity.pdbx_description
1 polymer ?
#
loop_
_entity_poly.entity_id
_entity_poly.type
_entity_poly.pdbx_seq_one_letter_code
_entity_poly.pdbx_strand_id
1 'polypeptide(L)'
;MRAKKFFFIAMFAGTWGWLQGPVAPAAPLAKFSPVSQDGGLALFDAAIHDISAIRNYTASWQKGSDLTPIMNPIVKDGRRFAEYTYRGKRGLACSTFWFENVPAPDEGMVYRGIRFTIDYDKDDFAKVSAKASFTDGTGLDAPLTLEPGCKDYDFTKGFRRAKTPITWSTLNYLWLSASADGKGNPLRFRLKRIVMIQEKSAHRTQALANGVSNDVDTPDRFGERLFNPRLKQIRWLEGDFPARRHTRLYLARDASARTRRTAALFAEKYHAHTGVSLETQLLAGTHSQDGIVLRVADSANYNGKPVEPRKEGYYLRVEKNRVLITGFDEPGLYYGMVTFFQLMKNSMRVEDRMPVSCVKVYDWPDLPYRLVSAQGTGAFRNQKPKDNFGIEYMMEWTERFVAGQKANVLFWDLSSRVRYKRRGEFNGNERIYSLEDLKRFGEFCHDRFVEVCPAWQIGGHANWWLLG
;
A
#
# COMPACT_ATOMS: atom_id res chain seq x y z
N MET A 1 -41.64 3.17 36.82
CA MET A 1 -41.02 2.18 37.74
C MET A 1 -40.90 0.84 37.02
N ARG A 2 -39.68 0.45 36.63
CA ARG A 2 -39.24 -0.95 36.42
C ARG A 2 -37.73 -0.94 36.21
N ALA A 3 -37.08 -1.92 36.82
CA ALA A 3 -35.69 -1.89 37.27
C ALA A 3 -34.64 -1.99 36.15
N LYS A 4 -33.55 -1.24 36.32
CA LYS A 4 -32.30 -1.32 35.53
C LYS A 4 -31.59 -2.65 35.84
N LYS A 5 -31.20 -3.40 34.80
CA LYS A 5 -30.16 -4.43 34.91
C LYS A 5 -28.88 -3.88 34.28
N PHE A 6 -27.93 -3.52 35.12
CA PHE A 6 -26.53 -3.29 34.74
C PHE A 6 -25.83 -4.64 34.63
N PHE A 7 -25.23 -4.94 33.48
CA PHE A 7 -24.26 -6.02 33.33
C PHE A 7 -22.86 -5.45 33.59
N PHE A 8 -22.28 -5.81 34.73
CA PHE A 8 -20.87 -5.55 35.03
C PHE A 8 -20.01 -6.57 34.26
N ILE A 9 -19.08 -6.09 33.44
CA ILE A 9 -17.98 -6.90 32.91
C ILE A 9 -16.88 -6.89 33.98
N ALA A 10 -16.70 -8.02 34.65
CA ALA A 10 -15.55 -8.24 35.53
C ALA A 10 -14.31 -8.58 34.69
N MET A 11 -13.29 -7.71 34.75
CA MET A 11 -11.94 -8.06 34.33
C MET A 11 -11.36 -9.05 35.35
N PHE A 12 -11.12 -10.29 34.94
CA PHE A 12 -10.27 -11.22 35.68
C PHE A 12 -8.83 -11.08 35.19
N ALA A 13 -7.99 -10.46 36.01
CA ALA A 13 -6.54 -10.62 35.96
C ALA A 13 -6.22 -12.05 36.46
N GLY A 14 -5.97 -12.97 35.53
CA GLY A 14 -5.54 -14.32 35.86
C GLY A 14 -4.03 -14.37 36.11
N THR A 15 -3.63 -14.28 37.37
CA THR A 15 -2.33 -14.74 37.88
C THR A 15 -2.23 -16.25 37.68
N TRP A 16 -1.28 -16.70 36.84
CA TRP A 16 -0.96 -18.12 36.68
C TRP A 16 0.03 -18.55 37.77
N GLY A 17 -0.49 -19.14 38.85
CA GLY A 17 0.28 -19.96 39.76
C GLY A 17 0.18 -21.43 39.34
N TRP A 18 1.32 -22.06 39.05
CA TRP A 18 1.44 -23.51 38.95
C TRP A 18 2.51 -24.00 39.93
N LEU A 19 2.03 -24.72 40.94
CA LEU A 19 2.64 -25.85 41.65
C LEU A 19 4.17 -26.01 41.53
N GLN A 20 4.87 -25.61 42.61
CA GLN A 20 6.24 -26.03 42.89
C GLN A 20 6.23 -27.44 43.50
N GLY A 21 6.67 -28.44 42.74
CA GLY A 21 7.35 -29.62 43.29
C GLY A 21 8.87 -29.41 43.21
N PRO A 22 9.69 -30.11 44.02
CA PRO A 22 11.14 -29.92 44.00
C PRO A 22 11.71 -30.53 42.73
N VAL A 23 11.78 -29.75 41.67
CA VAL A 23 12.54 -30.09 40.47
C VAL A 23 13.99 -29.76 40.80
N ALA A 24 14.84 -30.77 40.82
CA ALA A 24 16.29 -30.60 40.86
C ALA A 24 16.68 -29.50 39.84
N PRO A 25 17.60 -28.57 40.16
CA PRO A 25 17.92 -27.46 39.26
C PRO A 25 18.27 -28.03 37.89
N ALA A 26 17.44 -27.69 36.88
CA ALA A 26 17.71 -28.08 35.51
C ALA A 26 19.13 -27.60 35.18
N ALA A 27 19.97 -28.50 34.69
CA ALA A 27 21.32 -28.15 34.25
C ALA A 27 21.27 -26.90 33.36
N PRO A 28 22.24 -25.96 33.49
CA PRO A 28 22.23 -24.73 32.71
C PRO A 28 22.08 -25.07 31.22
N LEU A 29 21.15 -24.39 30.55
CA LEU A 29 20.92 -24.58 29.12
C LEU A 29 22.22 -24.30 28.38
N ALA A 30 22.78 -25.29 27.69
CA ALA A 30 23.91 -25.11 26.80
C ALA A 30 23.55 -24.05 25.75
N LYS A 31 24.45 -23.09 25.54
CA LYS A 31 24.29 -21.99 24.58
C LYS A 31 25.35 -22.09 23.50
N PHE A 32 25.00 -21.71 22.28
CA PHE A 32 25.92 -21.54 21.19
C PHE A 32 26.59 -20.17 21.29
N SER A 33 27.93 -20.14 21.30
CA SER A 33 28.71 -18.91 21.15
C SER A 33 28.79 -18.56 19.67
N PRO A 34 28.26 -17.41 19.21
CA PRO A 34 28.39 -17.02 17.81
C PRO A 34 29.86 -16.90 17.37
N VAL A 35 30.18 -17.37 16.17
CA VAL A 35 31.55 -17.40 15.63
C VAL A 35 31.63 -16.59 14.34
N SER A 36 32.59 -15.67 14.25
CA SER A 36 32.87 -14.94 13.01
C SER A 36 33.61 -15.83 12.02
N GLN A 37 33.03 -16.08 10.84
CA GLN A 37 33.59 -16.91 9.78
C GLN A 37 33.15 -16.42 8.40
N ASP A 38 34.05 -16.48 7.41
CA ASP A 38 33.78 -16.15 6.00
C ASP A 38 33.11 -14.77 5.78
N GLY A 39 33.48 -13.78 6.58
CA GLY A 39 32.91 -12.42 6.51
C GLY A 39 31.48 -12.29 7.03
N GLY A 40 31.00 -13.26 7.83
CA GLY A 40 29.71 -13.20 8.51
C GLY A 40 29.78 -13.79 9.93
N LEU A 41 28.67 -13.68 10.66
CA LEU A 41 28.55 -14.22 12.01
C LEU A 41 27.70 -15.49 11.99
N ALA A 42 28.32 -16.65 12.24
CA ALA A 42 27.63 -17.93 12.37
C ALA A 42 27.05 -18.08 13.78
N LEU A 43 25.72 -18.24 13.86
CA LEU A 43 25.01 -18.58 15.10
C LEU A 43 25.05 -20.09 15.36
N PHE A 44 25.08 -20.89 14.29
CA PHE A 44 25.25 -22.33 14.33
C PHE A 44 25.91 -22.79 13.02
N ASP A 45 26.79 -23.78 13.09
CA ASP A 45 27.36 -24.45 11.92
C ASP A 45 27.74 -25.87 12.34
N ALA A 46 27.18 -26.87 11.65
CA ALA A 46 27.34 -28.28 11.95
C ALA A 46 28.80 -28.78 11.82
N ALA A 47 29.69 -28.00 11.21
CA ALA A 47 31.10 -28.34 11.12
C ALA A 47 31.87 -28.07 12.42
N ILE A 48 31.45 -27.07 13.19
CA ILE A 48 32.18 -26.52 14.34
C ILE A 48 31.41 -26.61 15.66
N HIS A 49 30.09 -26.52 15.63
CA HIS A 49 29.25 -26.50 16.82
C HIS A 49 28.77 -27.90 17.20
N ASP A 50 28.79 -28.21 18.49
CA ASP A 50 28.23 -29.45 19.01
C ASP A 50 26.70 -29.39 19.01
N ILE A 51 26.08 -30.32 18.26
CA ILE A 51 24.63 -30.44 18.16
C ILE A 51 23.96 -30.85 19.47
N SER A 52 24.72 -31.34 20.46
CA SER A 52 24.20 -31.70 21.79
C SER A 52 23.63 -30.48 22.55
N ALA A 53 24.05 -29.27 22.19
CA ALA A 53 23.50 -28.03 22.73
C ALA A 53 22.10 -27.69 22.18
N ILE A 54 21.62 -28.38 21.13
CA ILE A 54 20.27 -28.19 20.61
C ILE A 54 19.27 -28.89 21.51
N ARG A 55 18.31 -28.13 22.07
CA ARG A 55 17.26 -28.72 22.90
C ARG A 55 16.10 -29.22 22.03
N ASN A 56 15.94 -30.53 21.97
CA ASN A 56 14.87 -31.20 21.22
C ASN A 56 13.73 -31.64 22.14
N TYR A 57 12.48 -31.36 21.78
CA TYR A 57 11.31 -31.75 22.57
C TYR A 57 10.04 -31.82 21.73
N THR A 58 9.03 -32.52 22.26
CA THR A 58 7.67 -32.54 21.70
C THR A 58 6.89 -31.31 22.15
N ALA A 59 6.15 -30.68 21.25
CA ALA A 59 5.22 -29.60 21.59
C ALA A 59 4.04 -30.13 22.43
N SER A 60 4.22 -30.26 23.75
CA SER A 60 3.23 -30.83 24.66
C SER A 60 1.94 -30.02 24.76
N TRP A 61 1.99 -28.73 24.41
CA TRP A 61 0.80 -27.86 24.32
C TRP A 61 -0.11 -28.19 23.14
N GLN A 62 0.36 -28.96 22.15
CA GLN A 62 -0.46 -29.46 21.06
C GLN A 62 -1.04 -30.82 21.43
N LYS A 63 -2.36 -30.88 21.61
CA LYS A 63 -3.08 -32.11 21.98
C LYS A 63 -2.75 -33.23 20.99
N GLY A 64 -2.32 -34.37 21.52
CA GLY A 64 -1.99 -35.57 20.72
C GLY A 64 -0.63 -35.54 20.02
N SER A 65 0.23 -34.58 20.34
CA SER A 65 1.60 -34.54 19.84
C SER A 65 2.48 -35.56 20.56
N ASP A 66 3.13 -36.45 19.81
CA ASP A 66 4.15 -37.39 20.30
C ASP A 66 5.49 -37.23 19.59
N LEU A 67 5.58 -36.26 18.67
CA LEU A 67 6.74 -36.08 17.79
C LEU A 67 7.90 -35.34 18.47
N THR A 68 9.04 -36.02 18.65
CA THR A 68 10.28 -35.45 19.19
C THR A 68 11.39 -35.50 18.12
N PRO A 69 12.11 -34.41 17.84
CA PRO A 69 13.25 -34.44 16.94
C PRO A 69 14.43 -35.18 17.56
N ILE A 70 15.18 -35.90 16.73
CA ILE A 70 16.45 -36.55 17.04
C ILE A 70 17.46 -36.04 16.01
N MET A 71 18.51 -35.39 16.51
CA MET A 71 19.55 -34.77 15.69
C MET A 71 20.73 -35.72 15.56
N ASN A 72 21.10 -36.09 14.34
CA ASN A 72 22.27 -36.92 14.06
C ASN A 72 23.31 -36.14 13.26
N PRO A 73 24.59 -36.16 13.65
CA PRO A 73 25.64 -35.56 12.84
C PRO A 73 25.91 -36.47 11.64
N ILE A 74 25.91 -35.90 10.43
CA ILE A 74 26.21 -36.66 9.22
C ILE A 74 27.17 -35.90 8.30
N VAL A 75 27.78 -36.62 7.36
CA VAL A 75 28.55 -36.04 6.27
C VAL A 75 27.88 -36.41 4.94
N LYS A 76 27.56 -35.40 4.13
CA LYS A 76 27.03 -35.56 2.76
C LYS A 76 27.82 -34.64 1.83
N ASP A 77 28.30 -35.17 0.71
CA ASP A 77 29.08 -34.42 -0.29
C ASP A 77 30.27 -33.63 0.32
N GLY A 78 30.96 -34.26 1.28
CA GLY A 78 32.10 -33.67 1.98
C GLY A 78 31.74 -32.55 2.98
N ARG A 79 30.45 -32.29 3.23
CA ARG A 79 29.96 -31.25 4.14
C ARG A 79 29.27 -31.89 5.35
N ARG A 80 29.48 -31.31 6.53
CA ARG A 80 28.83 -31.72 7.78
C ARG A 80 27.43 -31.11 7.88
N PHE A 81 26.47 -31.90 8.35
CA PHE A 81 25.10 -31.48 8.60
C PHE A 81 24.59 -32.06 9.91
N ALA A 82 23.58 -31.42 10.49
CA ALA A 82 22.76 -31.95 11.54
C ALA A 82 21.43 -32.45 10.94
N GLU A 83 21.27 -33.76 10.83
CA GLU A 83 20.08 -34.40 10.26
C GLU A 83 18.95 -34.49 11.28
N TYR A 84 17.79 -33.97 10.90
CA TYR A 84 16.54 -34.11 11.63
C TYR A 84 15.89 -35.45 11.32
N THR A 85 15.95 -36.35 12.29
CA THR A 85 15.09 -37.54 12.38
C THR A 85 14.11 -37.37 13.55
N TYR A 86 13.18 -38.30 13.76
CA TYR A 86 12.12 -38.10 14.74
C TYR A 86 11.70 -39.41 15.40
N ARG A 87 11.32 -39.29 16.68
CA ARG A 87 10.56 -40.29 17.43
C ARG A 87 9.10 -39.85 17.49
N GLY A 88 8.17 -40.80 17.49
CA GLY A 88 6.73 -40.52 17.42
C GLY A 88 6.22 -40.46 15.98
N LYS A 89 4.93 -40.19 15.81
CA LYS A 89 4.26 -40.25 14.50
C LYS A 89 3.41 -39.01 14.17
N ARG A 90 3.02 -38.19 15.16
CA ARG A 90 2.03 -37.13 14.98
C ARG A 90 2.30 -35.90 15.84
N GLY A 91 1.84 -34.76 15.34
CA GLY A 91 1.98 -33.47 16.03
C GLY A 91 3.21 -32.69 15.58
N LEU A 92 3.77 -31.90 16.50
CA LEU A 92 4.78 -30.88 16.25
C LEU A 92 6.04 -31.15 17.08
N ALA A 93 7.15 -31.29 16.38
CA ALA A 93 8.48 -31.42 16.94
C ALA A 93 9.17 -30.06 17.01
N CYS A 94 9.97 -29.85 18.06
CA CYS A 94 10.61 -28.57 18.37
C CYS A 94 12.10 -28.75 18.63
N SER A 95 12.92 -27.87 18.06
CA SER A 95 14.34 -27.72 18.38
C SER A 95 14.65 -26.27 18.71
N THR A 96 15.24 -26.03 19.89
CA THR A 96 15.64 -24.69 20.33
C THR A 96 17.14 -24.54 20.35
N PHE A 97 17.63 -23.43 19.78
CA PHE A 97 19.01 -23.00 19.76
C PHE A 97 19.12 -21.75 20.65
N TRP A 98 19.79 -21.88 21.79
CA TRP A 98 20.06 -20.75 22.67
C TRP A 98 21.40 -20.15 22.30
N PHE A 99 21.49 -18.82 22.27
CA PHE A 99 22.74 -18.15 21.94
C PHE A 99 23.29 -17.45 23.18
N GLU A 100 24.62 -17.40 23.25
CA GLU A 100 25.28 -16.34 24.01
C GLU A 100 25.01 -14.99 23.35
N ASN A 101 25.46 -13.90 23.97
CA ASN A 101 25.21 -12.56 23.46
C ASN A 101 25.67 -12.45 22.00
N VAL A 102 24.76 -12.06 21.10
CA VAL A 102 25.09 -11.80 19.70
C VAL A 102 25.95 -10.52 19.65
N PRO A 103 27.21 -10.59 19.17
CA PRO A 103 28.08 -9.42 19.09
C PRO A 103 27.51 -8.38 18.15
N ALA A 104 27.89 -7.11 18.36
CA ALA A 104 27.51 -6.01 17.49
C ALA A 104 27.92 -6.30 16.02
N PRO A 105 27.16 -5.78 15.02
CA PRO A 105 27.57 -5.89 13.63
C PRO A 105 28.87 -5.10 13.38
N ASP A 106 29.53 -5.40 12.27
CA ASP A 106 30.76 -4.71 11.87
C ASP A 106 30.51 -3.19 11.71
N GLU A 107 31.56 -2.38 11.78
CA GLU A 107 31.45 -0.92 11.70
C GLU A 107 30.75 -0.48 10.40
N GLY A 108 29.70 0.33 10.53
CA GLY A 108 28.88 0.77 9.40
C GLY A 108 27.90 -0.28 8.86
N MET A 109 27.77 -1.45 9.50
CA MET A 109 26.80 -2.49 9.15
C MET A 109 25.64 -2.57 10.16
N VAL A 110 24.53 -3.18 9.75
CA VAL A 110 23.39 -3.54 10.60
C VAL A 110 22.96 -4.98 10.33
N TYR A 111 22.47 -5.66 11.36
CA TYR A 111 21.84 -6.97 11.20
C TYR A 111 20.40 -6.81 10.70
N ARG A 112 20.05 -7.52 9.62
CA ARG A 112 18.71 -7.48 9.01
C ARG A 112 17.91 -8.76 9.18
N GLY A 113 18.57 -9.85 9.55
CA GLY A 113 17.92 -11.15 9.73
C GLY A 113 18.90 -12.27 9.88
N ILE A 114 18.40 -13.48 9.65
CA ILE A 114 19.14 -14.72 9.81
C ILE A 114 18.93 -15.58 8.57
N ARG A 115 19.98 -16.23 8.09
CA ARG A 115 19.93 -17.16 6.96
C ARG A 115 20.16 -18.58 7.46
N PHE A 116 19.22 -19.46 7.14
CA PHE A 116 19.36 -20.90 7.34
C PHE A 116 19.89 -21.53 6.06
N THR A 117 20.87 -22.42 6.15
CA THR A 117 21.25 -23.29 5.02
C THR A 117 20.78 -24.69 5.34
N ILE A 118 19.82 -25.18 4.57
CA ILE A 118 19.17 -26.48 4.78
C ILE A 118 19.27 -27.29 3.49
N ASP A 119 19.61 -28.58 3.63
CA ASP A 119 19.49 -29.56 2.55
C ASP A 119 18.25 -30.41 2.73
N TYR A 120 17.52 -30.60 1.63
CA TYR A 120 16.26 -31.33 1.59
C TYR A 120 16.18 -32.19 0.32
N ASP A 121 15.78 -33.46 0.45
CA ASP A 121 15.84 -34.40 -0.69
C ASP A 121 14.57 -34.41 -1.55
N LYS A 122 13.44 -33.93 -1.03
CA LYS A 122 12.13 -34.10 -1.69
C LYS A 122 11.70 -32.83 -2.41
N ASP A 123 10.97 -33.05 -3.50
CA ASP A 123 10.29 -32.00 -4.27
C ASP A 123 8.80 -31.96 -3.89
N ASP A 124 8.51 -31.51 -2.68
CA ASP A 124 7.15 -31.48 -2.12
C ASP A 124 6.79 -30.18 -1.37
N PHE A 125 7.68 -29.18 -1.42
CA PHE A 125 7.52 -27.87 -0.78
C PHE A 125 7.16 -27.95 0.72
N ALA A 126 7.67 -28.96 1.43
CA ALA A 126 7.46 -29.10 2.86
C ALA A 126 7.89 -27.85 3.64
N LYS A 127 7.22 -27.59 4.78
CA LYS A 127 7.45 -26.38 5.57
C LYS A 127 8.02 -26.70 6.94
N VAL A 128 9.08 -25.98 7.31
CA VAL A 128 9.58 -25.86 8.68
C VAL A 128 9.24 -24.46 9.16
N SER A 129 8.75 -24.30 10.39
CA SER A 129 8.51 -22.98 10.97
C SER A 129 9.72 -22.53 11.78
N ALA A 130 10.21 -21.32 11.51
CA ALA A 130 11.26 -20.67 12.27
C ALA A 130 10.66 -19.57 13.15
N LYS A 131 11.07 -19.53 14.42
CA LYS A 131 10.73 -18.47 15.36
C LYS A 131 11.97 -17.91 16.03
N ALA A 132 12.15 -16.60 15.96
CA ALA A 132 13.15 -15.87 16.72
C ALA A 132 12.50 -15.28 17.97
N SER A 133 13.20 -15.38 19.10
CA SER A 133 12.83 -14.71 20.35
C SER A 133 13.93 -13.74 20.75
N PHE A 134 13.53 -12.57 21.20
CA PHE A 134 14.43 -11.49 21.58
C PHE A 134 14.42 -11.27 23.09
N THR A 135 15.44 -10.59 23.63
CA THR A 135 15.56 -10.31 25.07
C THR A 135 14.49 -9.36 25.61
N ASP A 136 13.82 -8.60 24.72
CA ASP A 136 12.68 -7.73 25.04
C ASP A 136 11.35 -8.49 25.24
N GLY A 137 11.38 -9.82 25.18
CA GLY A 137 10.19 -10.69 25.33
C GLY A 137 9.33 -10.79 24.07
N THR A 138 9.74 -10.15 22.98
CA THR A 138 9.03 -10.24 21.70
C THR A 138 9.54 -11.41 20.86
N GLY A 139 8.77 -11.80 19.85
CA GLY A 139 9.17 -12.83 18.90
C GLY A 139 8.68 -12.56 17.49
N LEU A 140 9.35 -13.20 16.55
CA LEU A 140 9.05 -13.19 15.11
C LEU A 140 8.88 -14.64 14.67
N ASP A 141 7.85 -14.94 13.88
CA ASP A 141 7.66 -16.27 13.28
C ASP A 141 7.40 -16.21 11.77
N ALA A 142 7.97 -17.16 11.03
CA ALA A 142 7.70 -17.35 9.60
C ALA A 142 7.93 -18.81 9.17
N PRO A 143 7.18 -19.29 8.16
CA PRO A 143 7.46 -20.57 7.53
C PRO A 143 8.66 -20.47 6.57
N LEU A 144 9.50 -21.49 6.58
CA LEU A 144 10.52 -21.78 5.57
C LEU A 144 9.99 -22.90 4.68
N THR A 145 9.69 -22.58 3.42
CA THR A 145 9.28 -23.58 2.42
C THR A 145 10.53 -24.22 1.83
N LEU A 146 10.76 -25.50 2.12
CA LEU A 146 11.96 -26.22 1.68
C LEU A 146 11.85 -26.60 0.20
N GLU A 147 12.99 -26.59 -0.47
CA GLU A 147 13.15 -26.93 -1.88
C GLU A 147 14.23 -28.02 -2.00
N PRO A 148 14.19 -28.87 -3.04
CA PRO A 148 15.23 -29.87 -3.27
C PRO A 148 16.66 -29.30 -3.30
N GLY A 149 17.58 -30.01 -2.65
CA GLY A 149 18.99 -29.69 -2.56
C GLY A 149 19.36 -28.78 -1.39
N CYS A 150 20.61 -28.30 -1.38
CA CYS A 150 21.15 -27.43 -0.34
C CYS A 150 20.88 -25.98 -0.70
N LYS A 151 19.97 -25.32 0.03
CA LYS A 151 19.50 -23.96 -0.25
C LYS A 151 19.62 -23.05 0.98
N ASP A 152 19.66 -21.75 0.70
CA ASP A 152 19.67 -20.70 1.71
C ASP A 152 18.26 -20.10 1.86
N TYR A 153 17.83 -19.92 3.11
CA TYR A 153 16.51 -19.43 3.48
C TYR A 153 16.63 -18.22 4.41
N ASP A 154 16.24 -17.05 3.90
CA ASP A 154 16.34 -15.79 4.64
C ASP A 154 15.12 -15.56 5.52
N PHE A 155 15.38 -15.44 6.81
CA PHE A 155 14.42 -15.07 7.84
C PHE A 155 14.66 -13.63 8.28
N THR A 156 14.07 -12.70 7.52
CA THR A 156 14.19 -11.24 7.72
C THR A 156 12.88 -10.57 8.13
N LYS A 157 11.74 -11.27 7.94
CA LYS A 157 10.38 -10.77 8.23
C LYS A 157 9.46 -11.92 8.63
N GLY A 158 8.34 -11.59 9.26
CA GLY A 158 7.39 -12.56 9.80
C GLY A 158 6.28 -11.88 10.61
N PHE A 159 5.44 -12.68 11.25
CA PHE A 159 4.41 -12.14 12.13
C PHE A 159 5.03 -11.74 13.49
N ARG A 160 4.69 -10.55 13.99
CA ARG A 160 5.14 -10.01 15.30
C ARG A 160 4.06 -9.10 15.88
N ARG A 161 3.84 -9.18 17.20
CA ARG A 161 2.84 -8.37 17.94
C ARG A 161 3.39 -7.06 18.53
N ALA A 162 4.67 -6.75 18.31
CA ALA A 162 5.36 -5.58 18.87
C ALA A 162 5.72 -4.55 17.78
N LYS A 163 6.08 -3.33 18.20
CA LYS A 163 6.47 -2.23 17.29
C LYS A 163 7.78 -2.55 16.55
N THR A 164 7.83 -2.23 15.26
CA THR A 164 9.02 -2.24 14.39
C THR A 164 9.93 -1.04 14.69
N PRO A 165 11.26 -1.10 14.50
CA PRO A 165 12.06 -2.14 13.82
C PRO A 165 12.56 -3.31 14.71
N ILE A 166 13.13 -4.36 14.10
CA ILE A 166 13.69 -5.53 14.80
C ILE A 166 15.15 -5.28 15.15
N THR A 167 15.50 -5.33 16.43
CA THR A 167 16.90 -5.26 16.88
C THR A 167 17.52 -6.66 16.90
N TRP A 168 18.01 -7.13 15.77
CA TRP A 168 18.52 -8.50 15.64
C TRP A 168 19.72 -8.84 16.55
N SER A 169 20.47 -7.85 17.04
CA SER A 169 21.53 -8.05 18.05
C SER A 169 20.98 -8.46 19.43
N THR A 170 19.68 -8.34 19.68
CA THR A 170 19.04 -8.80 20.93
C THR A 170 18.43 -10.19 20.81
N LEU A 171 18.77 -10.94 19.75
CA LEU A 171 18.34 -12.33 19.58
C LEU A 171 18.80 -13.17 20.77
N ASN A 172 17.86 -13.86 21.39
CA ASN A 172 18.09 -14.70 22.58
C ASN A 172 18.12 -16.19 22.21
N TYR A 173 17.11 -16.65 21.47
CA TYR A 173 17.05 -18.02 20.98
C TYR A 173 16.28 -18.12 19.66
N LEU A 174 16.58 -19.17 18.91
CA LEU A 174 15.83 -19.60 17.73
C LEU A 174 15.11 -20.91 18.02
N TRP A 175 13.94 -21.05 17.44
CA TRP A 175 13.12 -22.25 17.52
C TRP A 175 12.74 -22.70 16.12
N LEU A 176 13.16 -23.91 15.75
CA LEU A 176 12.72 -24.59 14.53
C LEU A 176 11.67 -25.62 14.91
N SER A 177 10.57 -25.65 14.16
CA SER A 177 9.53 -26.64 14.37
C SER A 177 9.05 -27.27 13.07
N ALA A 178 8.78 -28.56 13.13
CA ALA A 178 8.33 -29.36 11.99
C ALA A 178 7.18 -30.26 12.42
N SER A 179 6.16 -30.35 11.57
CA SER A 179 5.03 -31.25 11.76
C SER A 179 5.24 -32.55 10.97
N ALA A 180 4.59 -33.62 11.40
CA ALA A 180 4.42 -34.78 10.53
C ALA A 180 3.59 -34.38 9.29
N ASP A 181 3.88 -34.99 8.14
CA ASP A 181 3.08 -34.82 6.94
C ASP A 181 1.63 -35.32 7.17
N GLY A 182 0.71 -35.00 6.25
CA GLY A 182 -0.70 -35.44 6.35
C GLY A 182 -0.89 -36.98 6.36
N LYS A 183 0.18 -37.76 6.16
CA LYS A 183 0.22 -39.23 6.19
C LYS A 183 0.93 -39.76 7.45
N GLY A 184 1.37 -38.89 8.36
CA GLY A 184 2.03 -39.26 9.62
C GLY A 184 3.53 -39.58 9.48
N ASN A 185 4.17 -39.25 8.35
CA ASN A 185 5.61 -39.37 8.21
C ASN A 185 6.28 -38.05 8.63
N PRO A 186 7.26 -38.10 9.54
CA PRO A 186 7.94 -36.89 9.97
C PRO A 186 8.90 -36.33 8.92
N LEU A 187 8.96 -35.01 8.83
CA LEU A 187 9.73 -34.25 7.84
C LEU A 187 11.25 -34.36 8.07
N ARG A 188 11.97 -35.12 7.25
CA ARG A 188 13.44 -35.22 7.33
C ARG A 188 14.13 -34.13 6.52
N PHE A 189 15.03 -33.38 7.16
CA PHE A 189 15.85 -32.35 6.52
C PHE A 189 17.19 -32.22 7.25
N ARG A 190 18.16 -31.52 6.65
CA ARG A 190 19.53 -31.44 7.16
C ARG A 190 19.96 -30.00 7.31
N LEU A 191 20.15 -29.54 8.54
CA LEU A 191 20.60 -28.18 8.84
C LEU A 191 22.13 -28.13 8.74
N LYS A 192 22.65 -27.26 7.88
CA LYS A 192 24.08 -27.02 7.75
C LYS A 192 24.56 -25.90 8.65
N ARG A 193 23.96 -24.71 8.50
CA ARG A 193 24.37 -23.49 9.20
C ARG A 193 23.20 -22.53 9.41
N ILE A 194 23.37 -21.66 10.40
CA ILE A 194 22.53 -20.51 10.70
C ILE A 194 23.49 -19.32 10.84
N VAL A 195 23.33 -18.29 10.00
CA VAL A 195 24.22 -17.12 10.00
C VAL A 195 23.42 -15.83 10.10
N MET A 196 23.97 -14.80 10.72
CA MET A 196 23.40 -13.46 10.69
C MET A 196 23.58 -12.85 9.30
N ILE A 197 22.55 -12.15 8.83
CA ILE A 197 22.59 -11.34 7.61
C ILE A 197 22.98 -9.92 8.01
N GLN A 198 24.13 -9.45 7.54
CA GLN A 198 24.60 -8.07 7.69
C GLN A 198 24.45 -7.28 6.39
N GLU A 199 24.08 -6.01 6.48
CA GLU A 199 24.01 -5.07 5.35
C GLU A 199 24.58 -3.71 5.75
N LYS A 200 25.08 -2.92 4.77
CA LYS A 200 25.56 -1.56 5.04
C LYS A 200 24.43 -0.70 5.60
N SER A 201 24.72 0.04 6.67
CA SER A 201 23.83 1.04 7.25
C SER A 201 23.56 2.14 6.22
N ALA A 202 22.39 2.10 5.57
CA ALA A 202 21.94 3.18 4.72
C ALA A 202 21.45 4.34 5.61
N HIS A 203 22.30 5.35 5.80
CA HIS A 203 21.88 6.57 6.49
C HIS A 203 20.76 7.29 5.72
N ARG A 204 19.52 7.19 6.21
CA ARG A 204 18.57 8.32 6.33
C ARG A 204 17.41 7.94 7.25
N THR A 205 17.63 8.03 8.55
CA THR A 205 16.55 7.94 9.54
C THR A 205 15.80 9.27 9.56
N GLN A 206 14.74 9.42 8.76
CA GLN A 206 13.66 10.30 9.18
C GLN A 206 12.82 9.50 10.18
N ALA A 207 13.06 9.76 11.47
CA ALA A 207 12.19 9.27 12.52
C ALA A 207 10.80 9.87 12.30
N LEU A 208 9.84 9.06 11.84
CA LEU A 208 8.43 9.41 12.00
C LEU A 208 8.14 9.44 13.50
N ALA A 209 7.29 10.37 13.94
CA ALA A 209 6.99 10.70 15.34
C ALA A 209 6.57 9.53 16.25
N ASN A 210 6.44 8.32 15.71
CA ASN A 210 5.91 7.13 16.37
C ASN A 210 6.97 6.02 16.57
N GLY A 211 8.24 6.27 16.26
CA GLY A 211 9.34 5.30 16.43
C GLY A 211 9.36 4.18 15.39
N VAL A 212 8.63 4.34 14.28
CA VAL A 212 8.65 3.42 13.13
C VAL A 212 9.71 3.94 12.15
N SER A 213 10.79 3.19 11.95
CA SER A 213 11.68 3.40 10.79
C SER A 213 11.09 2.68 9.59
N ASN A 214 11.02 3.37 8.46
CA ASN A 214 10.67 2.76 7.19
C ASN A 214 12.00 2.47 6.48
N ASP A 215 12.51 1.23 6.64
CA ASP A 215 13.85 0.83 6.17
C ASP A 215 13.89 0.57 4.65
N VAL A 216 12.84 0.93 3.91
CA VAL A 216 12.81 0.90 2.46
C VAL A 216 13.40 2.22 1.97
N ASP A 217 14.56 2.17 1.33
CA ASP A 217 15.10 3.30 0.57
C ASP A 217 14.05 3.72 -0.47
N THR A 218 13.31 4.76 -0.14
CA THR A 218 12.27 5.29 -1.02
C THR A 218 12.93 6.47 -1.73
N PRO A 219 13.24 6.37 -3.03
CA PRO A 219 13.89 7.46 -3.72
C PRO A 219 13.02 8.72 -3.59
N ASP A 220 13.66 9.87 -3.39
CA ASP A 220 12.95 11.15 -3.40
C ASP A 220 12.36 11.37 -4.79
N ARG A 221 11.03 11.18 -4.89
CA ARG A 221 10.27 11.38 -6.13
C ARG A 221 9.67 12.78 -6.22
N PHE A 222 9.98 13.70 -5.29
CA PHE A 222 9.51 15.08 -5.38
C PHE A 222 10.09 15.75 -6.63
N GLY A 223 9.22 16.38 -7.42
CA GLY A 223 9.61 16.98 -8.70
C GLY A 223 9.61 16.02 -9.89
N GLU A 224 9.33 14.72 -9.68
CA GLU A 224 9.07 13.83 -10.81
C GLU A 224 7.84 14.32 -11.60
N ARG A 225 7.99 14.35 -12.93
CA ARG A 225 6.95 14.81 -13.86
C ARG A 225 6.00 13.67 -14.20
N LEU A 226 5.21 13.26 -13.21
CA LEU A 226 4.27 12.15 -13.32
C LEU A 226 2.90 12.63 -13.78
N PHE A 227 2.44 12.08 -14.90
CA PHE A 227 1.09 12.32 -15.41
C PHE A 227 0.28 11.03 -15.33
N ASN A 228 -0.98 11.16 -14.93
CA ASN A 228 -1.92 10.06 -14.99
C ASN A 228 -3.23 10.54 -15.64
N PRO A 229 -3.60 10.02 -16.82
CA PRO A 229 -2.87 9.07 -17.65
C PRO A 229 -1.56 9.65 -18.20
N ARG A 230 -0.67 8.76 -18.67
CA ARG A 230 0.57 9.15 -19.36
C ARG A 230 0.23 9.91 -20.64
N LEU A 231 0.81 11.09 -20.80
CA LEU A 231 0.63 11.92 -22.00
C LEU A 231 1.26 11.27 -23.23
N LYS A 232 0.59 11.35 -24.38
CA LYS A 232 1.06 10.78 -25.65
C LYS A 232 2.17 11.59 -26.31
N GLN A 233 1.98 12.89 -26.48
CA GLN A 233 2.98 13.78 -27.06
C GLN A 233 3.28 14.94 -26.13
N ILE A 234 4.52 15.03 -25.68
CA ILE A 234 5.01 16.06 -24.77
C ILE A 234 6.36 16.59 -25.24
N ARG A 235 6.52 17.91 -25.23
CA ARG A 235 7.80 18.58 -25.45
C ARG A 235 7.99 19.67 -24.40
N TRP A 236 9.03 19.52 -23.61
CA TRP A 236 9.43 20.54 -22.64
C TRP A 236 10.03 21.76 -23.35
N LEU A 237 9.71 22.93 -22.83
CA LEU A 237 10.29 24.20 -23.21
C LEU A 237 11.12 24.73 -22.03
N GLU A 238 11.93 25.75 -22.29
CA GLU A 238 12.76 26.36 -21.27
C GLU A 238 11.96 27.30 -20.35
N GLY A 239 12.16 27.15 -19.04
CA GLY A 239 11.60 28.01 -18.00
C GLY A 239 10.22 27.58 -17.51
N ASP A 240 9.63 28.44 -16.67
CA ASP A 240 8.34 28.19 -16.02
C ASP A 240 7.40 29.39 -16.17
N PHE A 241 6.11 29.10 -16.20
CA PHE A 241 5.01 30.07 -16.08
C PHE A 241 4.75 30.35 -14.59
N PRO A 242 4.92 31.59 -14.11
CA PRO A 242 4.74 31.93 -12.70
C PRO A 242 3.26 32.19 -12.38
N ALA A 243 2.49 31.15 -12.07
CA ALA A 243 1.04 31.23 -11.97
C ALA A 243 0.53 32.38 -11.07
N ARG A 244 1.12 32.60 -9.89
CA ARG A 244 0.64 33.70 -9.00
C ARG A 244 0.74 35.10 -9.59
N ARG A 245 1.51 35.31 -10.67
CA ARG A 245 1.65 36.62 -11.33
C ARG A 245 0.58 36.89 -12.38
N HIS A 246 -0.19 35.89 -12.79
CA HIS A 246 -1.20 36.02 -13.83
C HIS A 246 -2.60 36.04 -13.21
N THR A 247 -3.34 37.10 -13.50
CA THR A 247 -4.68 37.38 -12.95
C THR A 247 -5.78 37.35 -14.01
N ARG A 248 -5.45 37.05 -15.27
CA ARG A 248 -6.39 37.16 -16.41
C ARG A 248 -6.63 35.83 -17.08
N LEU A 249 -7.91 35.53 -17.27
CA LEU A 249 -8.42 34.38 -18.03
C LEU A 249 -9.18 34.90 -19.24
N TYR A 250 -8.87 34.41 -20.43
CA TYR A 250 -9.46 34.88 -21.68
C TYR A 250 -10.30 33.79 -22.33
N LEU A 251 -11.49 34.17 -22.78
CA LEU A 251 -12.40 33.35 -23.57
C LEU A 251 -12.79 34.10 -24.85
N ALA A 252 -13.19 33.37 -25.88
CA ALA A 252 -13.84 33.97 -27.04
C ALA A 252 -15.20 34.56 -26.63
N ARG A 253 -15.61 35.67 -27.25
CA ARG A 253 -16.90 36.33 -26.94
C ARG A 253 -18.09 35.42 -27.17
N ASP A 254 -18.01 34.59 -28.19
CA ASP A 254 -18.99 33.57 -28.61
C ASP A 254 -18.79 32.21 -27.92
N ALA A 255 -17.94 32.11 -26.90
CA ALA A 255 -17.73 30.86 -26.15
C ALA A 255 -19.05 30.25 -25.67
N SER A 256 -19.19 28.94 -25.85
CA SER A 256 -20.39 28.20 -25.46
C SER A 256 -20.62 28.26 -23.93
N ALA A 257 -21.82 27.90 -23.48
CA ALA A 257 -22.10 27.75 -22.06
C ALA A 257 -21.19 26.69 -21.40
N ARG A 258 -20.85 25.61 -22.12
CA ARG A 258 -19.96 24.54 -21.63
C ARG A 258 -18.51 25.02 -21.49
N THR A 259 -18.04 25.82 -22.44
CA THR A 259 -16.71 26.44 -22.37
C THR A 259 -16.65 27.42 -21.19
N ARG A 260 -17.67 28.26 -21.00
CA ARG A 260 -17.75 29.18 -19.85
C ARG A 260 -17.80 28.43 -18.52
N ARG A 261 -18.51 27.31 -18.44
CA ARG A 261 -18.52 26.47 -17.24
C ARG A 261 -17.14 25.88 -16.94
N THR A 262 -16.46 25.36 -17.96
CA THR A 262 -15.07 24.87 -17.82
C THR A 262 -14.12 25.98 -17.36
N ALA A 263 -14.30 27.20 -17.87
CA ALA A 263 -13.53 28.36 -17.44
C ALA A 263 -13.79 28.75 -15.98
N ALA A 264 -15.03 28.68 -15.51
CA ALA A 264 -15.36 28.89 -14.10
C ALA A 264 -14.68 27.86 -13.21
N LEU A 265 -14.75 26.57 -13.56
CA LEU A 265 -14.03 25.49 -12.85
C LEU A 265 -12.52 25.71 -12.86
N PHE A 266 -11.97 26.18 -13.98
CA PHE A 266 -10.55 26.54 -14.07
C PHE A 266 -10.21 27.63 -13.06
N ALA A 267 -10.99 28.73 -13.02
CA ALA A 267 -10.76 29.84 -12.11
C ALA A 267 -10.89 29.43 -10.64
N GLU A 268 -11.92 28.64 -10.28
CA GLU A 268 -12.10 28.08 -8.93
C GLU A 268 -10.88 27.25 -8.51
N LYS A 269 -10.44 26.33 -9.37
CA LYS A 269 -9.25 25.50 -9.11
C LYS A 269 -7.99 26.35 -9.06
N TYR A 270 -7.85 27.33 -9.94
CA TYR A 270 -6.69 28.20 -9.97
C TYR A 270 -6.55 28.96 -8.65
N HIS A 271 -7.65 29.55 -8.17
CA HIS A 271 -7.69 30.19 -6.86
C HIS A 271 -7.33 29.22 -5.73
N ALA A 272 -7.89 28.00 -5.73
CA ALA A 272 -7.58 27.00 -4.71
C ALA A 272 -6.09 26.61 -4.64
N HIS A 273 -5.36 26.62 -5.77
CA HIS A 273 -3.93 26.27 -5.78
C HIS A 273 -3.00 27.48 -5.61
N THR A 274 -3.41 28.65 -6.08
CA THR A 274 -2.53 29.83 -6.18
C THR A 274 -2.87 30.91 -5.16
N GLY A 275 -4.09 30.93 -4.62
CA GLY A 275 -4.67 32.04 -3.86
C GLY A 275 -5.12 33.22 -4.72
N VAL A 276 -4.91 33.18 -6.05
CA VAL A 276 -5.19 34.29 -6.96
C VAL A 276 -6.52 34.06 -7.68
N SER A 277 -7.39 35.06 -7.61
CA SER A 277 -8.64 35.07 -8.38
C SER A 277 -8.38 35.56 -9.80
N LEU A 278 -8.90 34.84 -10.80
CA LEU A 278 -8.77 35.21 -12.20
C LEU A 278 -9.96 36.09 -12.63
N GLU A 279 -9.67 37.21 -13.27
CA GLU A 279 -10.65 38.03 -13.96
C GLU A 279 -10.87 37.47 -15.38
N THR A 280 -12.12 37.11 -15.70
CA THR A 280 -12.47 36.56 -17.01
C THR A 280 -12.75 37.69 -18.00
N GLN A 281 -12.02 37.70 -19.11
CA GLN A 281 -12.10 38.69 -20.19
C GLN A 281 -12.60 38.03 -21.48
N LEU A 282 -13.56 38.66 -22.16
CA LEU A 282 -14.11 38.17 -23.43
C LEU A 282 -13.46 38.88 -24.61
N LEU A 283 -12.82 38.12 -25.51
CA LEU A 283 -12.13 38.63 -26.68
C LEU A 283 -12.95 38.43 -27.97
N ALA A 284 -12.98 39.44 -28.84
CA ALA A 284 -13.66 39.39 -30.14
C ALA A 284 -12.74 38.98 -31.32
N GLY A 285 -11.47 38.65 -31.06
CA GLY A 285 -10.46 38.42 -32.11
C GLY A 285 -9.20 37.70 -31.61
N THR A 286 -8.02 38.12 -32.09
CA THR A 286 -6.73 37.47 -31.79
C THR A 286 -6.49 37.29 -30.29
N HIS A 287 -6.17 36.05 -29.90
CA HIS A 287 -5.92 35.69 -28.51
C HIS A 287 -4.78 36.51 -27.90
N SER A 288 -4.94 36.87 -26.63
CA SER A 288 -3.90 37.55 -25.86
C SER A 288 -2.58 36.78 -25.93
N GLN A 289 -1.47 37.52 -26.07
CA GLN A 289 -0.11 36.99 -25.98
C GLN A 289 0.39 36.89 -24.53
N ASP A 290 -0.45 37.29 -23.57
CA ASP A 290 -0.20 37.25 -22.13
C ASP A 290 -1.41 36.68 -21.38
N GLY A 291 -1.17 35.95 -20.29
CA GLY A 291 -2.21 35.35 -19.45
C GLY A 291 -2.69 33.97 -19.93
N ILE A 292 -3.87 33.57 -19.47
CA ILE A 292 -4.41 32.21 -19.64
C ILE A 292 -5.56 32.25 -20.65
N VAL A 293 -5.52 31.41 -21.67
CA VAL A 293 -6.54 31.34 -22.74
C VAL A 293 -7.14 29.94 -22.78
N LEU A 294 -8.46 29.86 -22.69
CA LEU A 294 -9.23 28.62 -22.88
C LEU A 294 -10.09 28.76 -24.14
N ARG A 295 -10.05 27.76 -25.02
CA ARG A 295 -10.87 27.75 -26.24
C ARG A 295 -11.19 26.34 -26.73
N VAL A 296 -12.30 26.21 -27.42
CA VAL A 296 -12.58 25.06 -28.29
C VAL A 296 -12.25 25.49 -29.72
N ALA A 297 -11.47 24.68 -30.45
CA ALA A 297 -11.14 24.93 -31.84
C ALA A 297 -10.88 23.61 -32.57
N ASP A 298 -11.20 23.58 -33.87
CA ASP A 298 -11.02 22.42 -34.75
C ASP A 298 -9.58 22.26 -35.28
N SER A 299 -8.64 23.06 -34.79
CA SER A 299 -7.26 23.05 -35.27
C SER A 299 -6.29 23.57 -34.22
N ALA A 300 -5.11 22.95 -34.20
CA ALA A 300 -3.98 23.38 -33.39
C ALA A 300 -2.67 23.04 -34.10
N ASN A 301 -1.59 23.71 -33.71
CA ASN A 301 -0.25 23.45 -34.23
C ASN A 301 0.66 22.91 -33.13
N TYR A 302 1.17 21.69 -33.31
CA TYR A 302 2.19 21.08 -32.46
C TYR A 302 3.52 21.04 -33.22
N ASN A 303 4.57 21.65 -32.65
CA ASN A 303 5.90 21.73 -33.29
C ASN A 303 5.89 22.30 -34.72
N GLY A 304 5.06 23.31 -34.97
CA GLY A 304 4.99 23.98 -36.28
C GLY A 304 4.22 23.20 -37.34
N LYS A 305 3.58 22.08 -36.98
CA LYS A 305 2.72 21.29 -37.87
C LYS A 305 1.28 21.26 -37.35
N PRO A 306 0.28 21.29 -38.23
CA PRO A 306 -1.10 21.07 -37.82
C PRO A 306 -1.23 19.66 -37.24
N VAL A 307 -2.00 19.54 -36.17
CA VAL A 307 -2.37 18.24 -35.60
C VAL A 307 -3.80 17.87 -36.00
N GLU A 308 -4.03 16.57 -36.12
CA GLU A 308 -5.36 16.01 -36.37
C GLU A 308 -6.26 16.23 -35.14
N PRO A 309 -7.44 16.83 -35.28
CA PRO A 309 -8.41 16.94 -34.19
C PRO A 309 -8.93 15.55 -33.82
N ARG A 310 -8.81 15.19 -32.54
CA ARG A 310 -9.31 13.92 -32.01
C ARG A 310 -10.36 14.19 -30.94
N LYS A 311 -11.41 13.37 -30.91
CA LYS A 311 -12.47 13.44 -29.89
C LYS A 311 -11.87 13.34 -28.49
N GLU A 312 -12.34 14.15 -27.56
CA GLU A 312 -11.79 14.33 -26.20
C GLU A 312 -10.30 14.74 -26.18
N GLY A 313 -9.72 15.11 -27.32
CA GLY A 313 -8.33 15.50 -27.46
C GLY A 313 -8.12 16.99 -27.18
N TYR A 314 -6.88 17.33 -26.84
CA TYR A 314 -6.51 18.71 -26.55
C TYR A 314 -5.07 19.03 -26.92
N TYR A 315 -4.82 20.33 -27.06
CA TYR A 315 -3.51 20.92 -27.16
C TYR A 315 -3.30 21.91 -26.02
N LEU A 316 -2.22 21.73 -25.25
CA LEU A 316 -1.82 22.62 -24.16
C LEU A 316 -0.43 23.18 -24.45
N ARG A 317 -0.30 24.50 -24.40
CA ARG A 317 0.98 25.22 -24.51
C ARG A 317 1.14 26.12 -23.30
N VAL A 318 2.18 25.86 -22.51
CA VAL A 318 2.60 26.68 -21.38
C VAL A 318 3.92 27.35 -21.75
N GLU A 319 3.96 28.67 -21.65
CA GLU A 319 5.10 29.54 -21.91
C GLU A 319 5.24 30.54 -20.75
N LYS A 320 6.38 31.24 -20.67
CA LYS A 320 6.72 32.14 -19.56
C LYS A 320 5.61 33.15 -19.23
N ASN A 321 4.92 33.68 -20.25
CA ASN A 321 3.87 34.69 -20.08
C ASN A 321 2.47 34.20 -20.48
N ARG A 322 2.34 32.97 -21.00
CA ARG A 322 1.11 32.54 -21.66
C ARG A 322 0.80 31.08 -21.44
N VAL A 323 -0.46 30.81 -21.12
CA VAL A 323 -1.04 29.46 -21.16
C VAL A 323 -2.13 29.45 -22.22
N LEU A 324 -2.06 28.51 -23.15
CA LEU A 324 -3.10 28.25 -24.14
C LEU A 324 -3.57 26.82 -23.99
N ILE A 325 -4.86 26.64 -23.67
CA ILE A 325 -5.53 25.34 -23.64
C ILE A 325 -6.58 25.34 -24.74
N THR A 326 -6.40 24.45 -25.70
CA THR A 326 -7.33 24.23 -26.82
C THR A 326 -7.89 22.83 -26.74
N GLY A 327 -9.20 22.70 -26.54
CA GLY A 327 -9.92 21.44 -26.76
C GLY A 327 -10.36 21.31 -28.20
N PHE A 328 -10.32 20.11 -28.78
CA PHE A 328 -10.95 19.86 -30.09
C PHE A 328 -12.47 19.67 -29.96
N ASP A 329 -12.94 19.46 -28.74
CA ASP A 329 -14.33 19.49 -28.32
C ASP A 329 -14.41 19.99 -26.85
N GLU A 330 -15.63 20.09 -26.33
CA GLU A 330 -15.87 20.54 -24.95
C GLU A 330 -15.20 19.65 -23.89
N PRO A 331 -15.28 18.30 -23.94
CA PRO A 331 -14.52 17.42 -23.03
C PRO A 331 -13.00 17.61 -23.15
N GLY A 332 -12.48 17.76 -24.37
CA GLY A 332 -11.06 17.97 -24.61
C GLY A 332 -10.54 19.22 -23.91
N LEU A 333 -11.31 20.32 -23.93
CA LEU A 333 -10.94 21.54 -23.21
C LEU A 333 -10.83 21.28 -21.70
N TYR A 334 -11.78 20.55 -21.12
CA TYR A 334 -11.74 20.15 -19.72
C TYR A 334 -10.54 19.25 -19.41
N TYR A 335 -10.22 18.27 -20.24
CA TYR A 335 -9.05 17.40 -20.03
C TYR A 335 -7.72 18.13 -20.17
N GLY A 336 -7.64 19.13 -21.05
CA GLY A 336 -6.48 20.04 -21.13
C GLY A 336 -6.29 20.85 -19.85
N MET A 337 -7.39 21.32 -19.23
CA MET A 337 -7.36 21.92 -17.89
C MET A 337 -6.86 20.91 -16.84
N VAL A 338 -7.32 19.66 -16.85
CA VAL A 338 -6.86 18.63 -15.91
C VAL A 338 -5.33 18.47 -16.00
N THR A 339 -4.77 18.40 -17.21
CA THR A 339 -3.32 18.29 -17.41
C THR A 339 -2.56 19.53 -16.92
N PHE A 340 -3.11 20.73 -17.11
CA PHE A 340 -2.52 21.94 -16.56
C PHE A 340 -2.40 21.89 -15.02
N PHE A 341 -3.44 21.42 -14.33
CA PHE A 341 -3.38 21.27 -12.88
C PHE A 341 -2.49 20.12 -12.41
N GLN A 342 -2.29 19.08 -13.22
CA GLN A 342 -1.27 18.07 -12.94
C GLN A 342 0.13 18.69 -13.03
N LEU A 343 0.42 19.49 -14.07
CA LEU A 343 1.71 20.21 -14.17
C LEU A 343 1.98 21.08 -12.95
N MET A 344 0.97 21.82 -12.48
CA MET A 344 1.08 22.67 -11.30
C MET A 344 1.36 21.88 -10.01
N LYS A 345 0.97 20.60 -9.96
CA LYS A 345 1.16 19.71 -8.80
C LYS A 345 2.43 18.86 -8.88
N ASN A 346 3.12 18.81 -10.02
CA ASN A 346 4.25 17.91 -10.23
C ASN A 346 5.39 18.09 -9.22
N SER A 347 5.65 19.32 -8.76
CA SER A 347 6.68 19.54 -7.74
C SER A 347 6.29 18.99 -6.37
N MET A 348 4.99 18.72 -6.15
CA MET A 348 4.39 18.38 -4.85
C MET A 348 4.78 19.36 -3.74
N ARG A 349 5.12 20.59 -4.11
CA ARG A 349 5.56 21.67 -3.22
C ARG A 349 4.69 22.90 -3.43
N VAL A 350 4.41 23.60 -2.34
CA VAL A 350 3.83 24.94 -2.40
C VAL A 350 4.98 25.92 -2.50
N GLU A 351 5.09 26.62 -3.62
CA GLU A 351 6.17 27.57 -3.88
C GLU A 351 5.59 28.97 -4.09
N ASP A 352 6.37 30.00 -3.75
CA ASP A 352 5.89 31.39 -3.74
C ASP A 352 5.27 31.85 -5.05
N ARG A 353 5.81 31.40 -6.19
CA ARG A 353 5.30 31.76 -7.52
C ARG A 353 4.36 30.72 -8.13
N MET A 354 4.19 29.56 -7.48
CA MET A 354 3.53 28.36 -8.03
C MET A 354 3.96 28.12 -9.50
N PRO A 355 5.25 27.81 -9.75
CA PRO A 355 5.76 27.67 -11.11
C PRO A 355 5.13 26.47 -11.82
N VAL A 356 4.74 26.66 -13.08
CA VAL A 356 4.28 25.59 -13.98
C VAL A 356 5.27 25.48 -15.13
N SER A 357 5.93 24.33 -15.28
CA SER A 357 6.95 24.16 -16.32
C SER A 357 6.42 24.40 -17.73
N CYS A 358 7.19 25.15 -18.53
CA CYS A 358 6.83 25.45 -19.90
C CYS A 358 6.87 24.18 -20.75
N VAL A 359 5.81 23.95 -21.52
CA VAL A 359 5.59 22.67 -22.20
C VAL A 359 4.62 22.81 -23.37
N LYS A 360 4.75 21.94 -24.37
CA LYS A 360 3.73 21.66 -25.38
C LYS A 360 3.24 20.23 -25.21
N VAL A 361 1.93 20.06 -25.12
CA VAL A 361 1.25 18.76 -25.01
C VAL A 361 0.21 18.65 -26.12
N TYR A 362 0.18 17.52 -26.79
CA TYR A 362 -0.92 17.09 -27.65
C TYR A 362 -1.31 15.68 -27.23
N ASP A 363 -2.56 15.50 -26.83
CA ASP A 363 -2.99 14.30 -26.13
C ASP A 363 -4.47 14.02 -26.37
N TRP A 364 -4.84 12.75 -26.32
CA TRP A 364 -6.19 12.24 -26.57
C TRP A 364 -6.31 10.82 -25.97
N PRO A 365 -7.52 10.35 -25.66
CA PRO A 365 -7.71 9.00 -25.13
C PRO A 365 -7.63 7.92 -26.22
N ASP A 366 -7.13 6.74 -25.88
CA ASP A 366 -7.20 5.56 -26.78
C ASP A 366 -8.61 4.93 -26.80
N LEU A 367 -9.33 5.03 -25.68
CA LEU A 367 -10.64 4.44 -25.50
C LEU A 367 -11.69 5.53 -25.25
N PRO A 368 -12.83 5.49 -25.95
CA PRO A 368 -13.90 6.48 -25.77
C PRO A 368 -14.61 6.34 -24.42
N TYR A 369 -14.54 5.18 -23.78
CA TYR A 369 -15.12 4.93 -22.46
C TYR A 369 -14.02 4.48 -21.50
N ARG A 370 -13.84 5.23 -20.42
CA ARG A 370 -12.82 5.02 -19.38
C ARG A 370 -13.55 4.92 -18.05
N LEU A 371 -13.94 3.69 -17.73
CA LEU A 371 -14.81 3.38 -16.60
C LEU A 371 -14.02 3.25 -15.30
N VAL A 372 -14.50 3.92 -14.27
CA VAL A 372 -14.16 3.63 -12.87
C VAL A 372 -15.38 3.02 -12.21
N SER A 373 -15.20 1.85 -11.59
CA SER A 373 -16.24 1.17 -10.82
C SER A 373 -15.98 1.36 -9.33
N ALA A 374 -16.94 1.96 -8.64
CA ALA A 374 -16.98 2.02 -7.19
C ALA A 374 -18.13 1.13 -6.69
N GLN A 375 -17.77 0.09 -5.95
CA GLN A 375 -18.77 -0.66 -5.20
C GLN A 375 -19.06 0.10 -3.92
N GLY A 376 -20.34 0.40 -3.68
CA GLY A 376 -20.79 0.89 -2.39
C GLY A 376 -20.36 -0.12 -1.33
N THR A 377 -19.78 0.37 -0.23
CA THR A 377 -19.40 -0.54 0.87
C THR A 377 -20.62 -1.35 1.27
N GLY A 378 -20.50 -2.68 1.34
CA GLY A 378 -21.57 -3.56 1.84
C GLY A 378 -22.00 -3.13 3.24
N ALA A 379 -22.99 -2.25 3.32
CA ALA A 379 -23.55 -1.80 4.57
C ALA A 379 -24.68 -2.75 4.92
N PHE A 380 -24.58 -3.39 6.08
CA PHE A 380 -25.69 -4.11 6.64
C PHE A 380 -26.75 -3.13 7.12
N ARG A 381 -28.01 -3.57 7.12
CA ARG A 381 -29.13 -2.77 7.60
C ARG A 381 -28.86 -2.25 9.02
N ASN A 382 -29.14 -0.97 9.23
CA ASN A 382 -28.92 -0.23 10.47
C ASN A 382 -27.47 -0.13 10.95
N GLN A 383 -26.50 -0.52 10.13
CA GLN A 383 -25.10 -0.33 10.44
C GLN A 383 -24.63 1.05 9.97
N LYS A 384 -24.36 1.93 10.94
CA LYS A 384 -23.79 3.24 10.64
C LYS A 384 -22.39 3.07 10.00
N PRO A 385 -22.11 3.75 8.87
CA PRO A 385 -20.77 3.78 8.31
C PRO A 385 -19.76 4.32 9.32
N LYS A 386 -18.61 3.66 9.45
CA LYS A 386 -17.53 4.13 10.34
C LYS A 386 -16.71 5.26 9.71
N ASP A 387 -16.49 5.18 8.40
CA ASP A 387 -15.75 6.21 7.66
C ASP A 387 -16.69 7.29 7.12
N ASN A 388 -16.10 8.44 6.76
CA ASN A 388 -16.84 9.51 6.09
C ASN A 388 -17.18 9.10 4.66
N PHE A 389 -18.46 8.91 4.40
CA PHE A 389 -19.01 8.68 3.06
C PHE A 389 -20.04 9.75 2.70
N GLY A 390 -19.95 10.95 3.28
CA GLY A 390 -20.87 12.04 2.95
C GLY A 390 -20.78 12.47 1.49
N ILE A 391 -21.74 13.26 1.03
CA ILE A 391 -21.82 13.73 -0.36
C ILE A 391 -20.57 14.52 -0.78
N GLU A 392 -20.02 15.35 0.10
CA GLU A 392 -18.77 16.09 -0.14
C GLU A 392 -17.59 15.15 -0.38
N TYR A 393 -17.47 14.12 0.45
CA TYR A 393 -16.42 13.12 0.29
C TYR A 393 -16.54 12.37 -1.03
N MET A 394 -17.77 12.02 -1.44
CA MET A 394 -18.02 11.38 -2.73
C MET A 394 -17.61 12.28 -3.91
N MET A 395 -17.91 13.58 -3.84
CA MET A 395 -17.48 14.57 -4.83
C MET A 395 -15.95 14.72 -4.85
N GLU A 396 -15.30 14.84 -3.70
CA GLU A 396 -13.84 14.95 -3.60
C GLU A 396 -13.14 13.69 -4.12
N TRP A 397 -13.64 12.51 -3.76
CA TRP A 397 -13.14 11.25 -4.26
C TRP A 397 -13.29 11.17 -5.78
N THR A 398 -14.44 11.56 -6.31
CA THR A 398 -14.72 11.57 -7.75
C THR A 398 -13.82 12.56 -8.49
N GLU A 399 -13.59 13.76 -7.92
CA GLU A 399 -12.62 14.73 -8.42
C GLU A 399 -11.23 14.12 -8.55
N ARG A 400 -10.76 13.42 -7.50
CA ARG A 400 -9.39 12.94 -7.42
C ARG A 400 -9.12 11.69 -8.26
N PHE A 401 -10.04 10.73 -8.22
CA PHE A 401 -9.82 9.39 -8.74
C PHE A 401 -10.52 9.11 -10.06
N VAL A 402 -11.51 9.93 -10.44
CA VAL A 402 -12.24 9.77 -11.72
C VAL A 402 -11.89 10.93 -12.65
N ALA A 403 -12.38 12.13 -12.33
CA ALA A 403 -12.26 13.30 -13.20
C ALA A 403 -10.80 13.76 -13.36
N GLY A 404 -10.04 13.79 -12.26
CA GLY A 404 -8.62 14.13 -12.23
C GLY A 404 -7.72 13.12 -12.95
N GLN A 405 -8.26 11.94 -13.29
CA GLN A 405 -7.62 10.90 -14.11
C GLN A 405 -8.19 10.84 -15.52
N LYS A 406 -9.02 11.82 -15.91
CA LYS A 406 -9.70 11.90 -17.21
C LYS A 406 -10.59 10.68 -17.51
N ALA A 407 -11.01 9.93 -16.49
CA ALA A 407 -12.05 8.91 -16.65
C ALA A 407 -13.40 9.62 -16.88
N ASN A 408 -14.23 9.06 -17.77
CA ASN A 408 -15.45 9.71 -18.23
C ASN A 408 -16.72 8.91 -17.97
N VAL A 409 -16.60 7.72 -17.37
CA VAL A 409 -17.74 6.93 -16.90
C VAL A 409 -17.49 6.51 -15.45
N LEU A 410 -18.46 6.76 -14.59
CA LEU A 410 -18.45 6.36 -13.20
C LEU A 410 -19.60 5.40 -12.93
N PHE A 411 -19.29 4.13 -12.80
CA PHE A 411 -20.23 3.14 -12.30
C PHE A 411 -20.21 3.19 -10.77
N TRP A 412 -21.34 3.49 -10.16
CA TRP A 412 -21.44 3.59 -8.70
C TRP A 412 -22.61 2.80 -8.16
N ASP A 413 -22.33 1.81 -7.31
CA ASP A 413 -23.38 1.10 -6.58
C ASP A 413 -23.89 1.93 -5.40
N LEU A 414 -25.14 2.39 -5.55
CA LEU A 414 -25.83 3.28 -4.61
C LEU A 414 -26.90 2.56 -3.78
N SER A 415 -27.11 1.27 -4.04
CA SER A 415 -28.22 0.46 -3.54
C SER A 415 -28.43 0.52 -2.02
N SER A 416 -27.36 0.45 -1.24
CA SER A 416 -27.36 0.44 0.22
C SER A 416 -27.35 1.83 0.87
N ARG A 417 -27.10 2.91 0.12
CA ARG A 417 -26.82 4.24 0.71
C ARG A 417 -27.86 5.32 0.41
N VAL A 418 -28.78 5.09 -0.53
CA VAL A 418 -29.77 6.09 -0.97
C VAL A 418 -31.08 5.98 -0.22
N ARG A 419 -31.56 7.09 0.35
CA ARG A 419 -32.87 7.19 1.02
C ARG A 419 -34.02 7.14 0.02
N TYR A 420 -34.99 6.27 0.25
CA TYR A 420 -36.21 6.17 -0.56
C TYR A 420 -37.34 6.99 0.05
N LYS A 421 -37.79 8.03 -0.66
CA LYS A 421 -38.91 8.88 -0.22
C LYS A 421 -40.24 8.11 -0.15
N ARG A 422 -40.51 7.22 -1.11
CA ARG A 422 -41.77 6.44 -1.20
C ARG A 422 -41.79 5.19 -0.32
N ARG A 423 -40.62 4.71 0.13
CA ARG A 423 -40.46 3.46 0.88
C ARG A 423 -39.60 3.71 2.12
N GLY A 424 -40.17 4.45 3.07
CA GLY A 424 -39.49 4.86 4.28
C GLY A 424 -39.00 3.70 5.14
N GLU A 425 -39.67 2.55 5.06
CA GLU A 425 -39.34 1.30 5.74
C GLU A 425 -37.95 0.74 5.40
N PHE A 426 -37.39 1.12 4.24
CA PHE A 426 -36.04 0.75 3.86
C PHE A 426 -34.98 1.69 4.42
N ASN A 427 -35.35 2.86 4.95
CA ASN A 427 -34.38 3.87 5.38
C ASN A 427 -33.83 3.60 6.78
N GLY A 428 -32.78 2.78 6.87
CA GLY A 428 -31.97 2.62 8.06
C GLY A 428 -30.87 3.68 8.20
N ASN A 429 -30.08 3.57 9.28
CA ASN A 429 -28.98 4.49 9.60
C ASN A 429 -27.85 4.50 8.57
N GLU A 430 -27.75 3.48 7.72
CA GLU A 430 -26.80 3.34 6.63
C GLU A 430 -27.10 4.24 5.42
N ARG A 431 -28.35 4.73 5.31
CA ARG A 431 -28.81 5.51 4.16
C ARG A 431 -28.55 7.00 4.36
N ILE A 432 -27.43 7.45 3.82
CA ILE A 432 -26.91 8.79 4.04
C ILE A 432 -27.22 9.76 2.90
N TYR A 433 -27.50 9.29 1.69
CA TYR A 433 -27.73 10.17 0.54
C TYR A 433 -29.22 10.44 0.33
N SER A 434 -29.58 11.72 0.24
CA SER A 434 -30.88 12.16 -0.26
C SER A 434 -30.90 12.23 -1.79
N LEU A 435 -32.08 12.38 -2.39
CA LEU A 435 -32.19 12.61 -3.84
C LEU A 435 -31.59 13.96 -4.26
N GLU A 436 -31.60 14.95 -3.38
CA GLU A 436 -30.97 16.26 -3.62
C GLU A 436 -29.45 16.15 -3.64
N ASP A 437 -28.87 15.37 -2.71
CA ASP A 437 -27.44 15.04 -2.73
C ASP A 437 -27.04 14.40 -4.06
N LEU A 438 -27.80 13.40 -4.50
CA LEU A 438 -27.51 12.71 -5.77
C LEU A 438 -27.69 13.62 -6.99
N LYS A 439 -28.67 14.53 -6.96
CA LYS A 439 -28.84 15.53 -8.03
C LYS A 439 -27.61 16.43 -8.10
N ARG A 440 -27.17 16.97 -6.96
CA ARG A 440 -25.96 17.78 -6.86
C ARG A 440 -24.73 17.02 -7.33
N PHE A 441 -24.63 15.73 -7.03
CA PHE A 441 -23.55 14.87 -7.54
C PHE A 441 -23.61 14.65 -9.05
N GLY A 442 -24.80 14.46 -9.60
CA GLY A 442 -25.01 14.38 -11.04
C GLY A 442 -24.57 15.65 -11.77
N GLU A 443 -24.94 16.82 -11.25
CA GLU A 443 -24.49 18.13 -11.77
C GLU A 443 -22.97 18.28 -11.67
N PHE A 444 -22.39 17.91 -10.51
CA PHE A 444 -20.94 17.91 -10.30
C PHE A 444 -20.18 17.05 -11.33
N CYS A 445 -20.69 15.85 -11.65
CA CYS A 445 -20.11 14.95 -12.64
C CYS A 445 -20.33 15.45 -14.07
N HIS A 446 -21.52 15.99 -14.36
CA HIS A 446 -21.86 16.57 -15.65
C HIS A 446 -20.93 17.73 -16.02
N ASP A 447 -20.61 18.60 -15.08
CA ASP A 447 -19.65 19.70 -15.24
C ASP A 447 -18.23 19.23 -15.58
N ARG A 448 -17.91 17.97 -15.29
CA ARG A 448 -16.60 17.33 -15.48
C ARG A 448 -16.58 16.32 -16.61
N PHE A 449 -17.65 16.26 -17.41
CA PHE A 449 -17.83 15.30 -18.50
C PHE A 449 -17.71 13.83 -18.02
N VAL A 450 -18.15 13.57 -16.78
CA VAL A 450 -18.27 12.22 -16.23
C VAL A 450 -19.73 11.79 -16.33
N GLU A 451 -19.98 10.72 -17.07
CA GLU A 451 -21.27 10.04 -17.11
C GLU A 451 -21.41 9.16 -15.86
N VAL A 452 -22.42 9.42 -15.03
CA VAL A 452 -22.69 8.61 -13.84
C VAL A 452 -23.65 7.49 -14.22
N CYS A 453 -23.20 6.25 -14.04
CA CYS A 453 -24.01 5.04 -14.15
C CYS A 453 -24.36 4.55 -12.74
N PRO A 454 -25.48 4.99 -12.14
CA PRO A 454 -25.87 4.52 -10.83
C PRO A 454 -26.35 3.07 -10.92
N ALA A 455 -25.91 2.25 -9.99
CA ALA A 455 -26.20 0.83 -9.97
C ALA A 455 -27.02 0.44 -8.75
N TRP A 456 -27.94 -0.50 -9.00
CA TRP A 456 -28.76 -1.14 -8.00
C TRP A 456 -28.65 -2.65 -8.14
N GLN A 457 -28.20 -3.32 -7.08
CA GLN A 457 -28.15 -4.78 -7.05
C GLN A 457 -29.53 -5.32 -6.69
N ILE A 458 -30.03 -6.29 -7.49
CA ILE A 458 -31.35 -6.90 -7.36
C ILE A 458 -31.20 -8.42 -7.43
N GLY A 459 -31.90 -9.16 -6.56
CA GLY A 459 -31.93 -10.64 -6.54
C GLY A 459 -30.77 -11.29 -5.77
N GLY A 460 -29.55 -10.79 -5.94
CA GLY A 460 -28.36 -11.15 -5.14
C GLY A 460 -27.76 -9.92 -4.47
N HIS A 461 -26.95 -10.12 -3.42
CA HIS A 461 -26.37 -9.03 -2.63
C HIS A 461 -27.43 -7.98 -2.23
N ALA A 462 -28.60 -8.40 -1.76
CA ALA A 462 -29.72 -7.49 -1.48
C ALA A 462 -30.02 -7.38 0.03
N ASN A 463 -29.06 -7.70 0.90
CA ASN A 463 -29.24 -7.76 2.35
C ASN A 463 -29.63 -6.42 3.00
N TRP A 464 -29.43 -5.29 2.32
CA TRP A 464 -29.91 -3.95 2.72
C TRP A 464 -31.36 -3.66 2.32
N TRP A 465 -31.96 -4.49 1.47
CA TRP A 465 -33.38 -4.43 1.09
C TRP A 465 -34.19 -5.55 1.72
N LEU A 466 -33.58 -6.72 1.92
CA LEU A 466 -34.22 -7.83 2.58
C LEU A 466 -34.42 -7.48 4.05
N LEU A 467 -35.69 -7.50 4.47
CA LEU A 467 -36.11 -7.21 5.84
C LEU A 467 -35.67 -8.36 6.75
N GLY A 468 -34.41 -8.33 7.18
CA GLY A 468 -33.92 -9.02 8.38
C GLY A 468 -34.17 -8.15 9.60
#